data_AF-A0A524ABV0-F1
#
_entry.id   AF-A0A524ABV0-F1
#
_cell.length_a   1.000
_cell.length_b   1.000
_cell.length_c   1.000
_cell.angle_alpha   90.00
_cell.angle_beta   90.00
_cell.angle_gamma   90.00
#
_symmetry.space_group_name_H-M   'P 1'
#
loop_
_entity.id
_entity.type
_entity.pdbx_description
1 polymer ?
#
loop_
_entity_poly.entity_id
_entity_poly.type
_entity_poly.pdbx_seq_one_letter_code
_entity_poly.pdbx_strand_id
1 'polypeptide(L)'
;MALPPASLDAVLTDPPYFANVQYAELMDFCYVWLRKHLADDVPAFRLASTRTEEELTVNLTEGRDITHFTEGLSRVFVTFTHALKPGKPFAFTYHHNDIEAYLPIAVALLDARLVCTATLPCPAEMGASIHISGTKSSVMDTIFVCRTTGTIRASQFDTSQEALERLLRADLENLRMAGLTPTAGDTRCLLFGHLIRLAVWQLRSTWRNNMPVKDKLEQIRTALQRIYHLDLLHRLATQTLSSLSDVDLLASMRVEEVQITYDPDDEISF
;
A
#
# COMPACT_ATOMS: atom_id res chain seq x y z
N MET A 1 -4.73 -25.72 -1.83
CA MET A 1 -3.43 -26.39 -1.63
C MET A 1 -2.61 -25.52 -0.68
N ALA A 2 -2.16 -26.03 0.47
CA ALA A 2 -1.38 -25.22 1.42
C ALA A 2 0.10 -25.23 1.04
N LEU A 3 0.75 -24.06 1.03
CA LEU A 3 2.19 -23.95 0.78
C LEU A 3 2.98 -24.53 1.97
N PRO A 4 4.09 -25.26 1.75
CA PRO A 4 4.91 -25.76 2.84
C PRO A 4 5.50 -24.63 3.68
N PRO A 5 5.66 -24.82 5.01
CA PRO A 5 6.32 -23.83 5.85
C PRO A 5 7.73 -23.51 5.36
N ALA A 6 8.14 -22.23 5.45
CA ALA A 6 9.48 -21.76 5.09
C ALA A 6 9.99 -22.20 3.69
N SER A 7 9.08 -22.28 2.71
CA SER A 7 9.39 -22.65 1.32
C SER A 7 9.68 -21.44 0.42
N LEU A 8 9.18 -20.25 0.75
CA LEU A 8 9.30 -19.05 -0.07
C LEU A 8 10.53 -18.20 0.32
N ASP A 9 11.22 -17.67 -0.69
CA ASP A 9 12.34 -16.72 -0.50
C ASP A 9 11.90 -15.26 -0.50
N ALA A 10 10.68 -14.98 -0.97
CA ALA A 10 10.02 -13.69 -0.91
C ALA A 10 8.51 -13.87 -1.09
N VAL A 11 7.73 -12.92 -0.60
CA VAL A 11 6.32 -12.72 -0.98
C VAL A 11 6.23 -11.31 -1.55
N LEU A 12 5.80 -11.20 -2.80
CA LEU A 12 5.56 -9.94 -3.50
C LEU A 12 4.10 -9.96 -3.97
N THR A 13 3.26 -9.05 -3.48
CA THR A 13 1.82 -9.11 -3.73
C THR A 13 1.19 -7.73 -3.86
N ASP A 14 0.04 -7.68 -4.53
CA ASP A 14 -0.77 -6.48 -4.71
C ASP A 14 -2.19 -6.78 -4.17
N PRO A 15 -2.45 -6.52 -2.87
CA PRO A 15 -3.75 -6.78 -2.26
C PRO A 15 -4.81 -5.76 -2.74
N PRO A 16 -6.10 -6.14 -2.75
CA PRO A 16 -7.19 -5.24 -3.16
C PRO A 16 -7.26 -3.97 -2.32
N TYR A 17 -7.47 -2.82 -2.97
CA TYR A 17 -7.46 -1.48 -2.36
C TYR A 17 -8.78 -1.12 -1.68
N PHE A 18 -9.16 -1.91 -0.67
CA PHE A 18 -10.35 -1.71 0.15
C PHE A 18 -11.66 -1.69 -0.67
N ALA A 19 -12.28 -0.52 -0.83
CA ALA A 19 -13.53 -0.32 -1.57
C ALA A 19 -13.31 0.36 -2.94
N ASN A 20 -12.06 0.64 -3.34
CA ASN A 20 -11.77 1.46 -4.53
C ASN A 20 -12.27 0.81 -5.82
N VAL A 21 -12.11 -0.51 -5.96
CA VAL A 21 -12.46 -1.25 -7.17
C VAL A 21 -13.15 -2.55 -6.78
N GLN A 22 -14.30 -2.82 -7.41
CA GLN A 22 -14.99 -4.11 -7.32
C GLN A 22 -14.50 -4.98 -8.49
N TYR A 23 -13.36 -5.66 -8.29
CA TYR A 23 -12.62 -6.31 -9.37
C TYR A 23 -13.44 -7.37 -10.09
N ALA A 24 -14.17 -8.23 -9.37
CA ALA A 24 -15.00 -9.25 -9.99
C ALA A 24 -16.18 -8.63 -10.78
N GLU A 25 -16.82 -7.59 -10.25
CA GLU A 25 -17.90 -6.90 -10.97
C GLU A 25 -17.39 -6.24 -12.26
N LEU A 26 -16.22 -5.59 -12.19
CA LEU A 26 -15.59 -4.96 -13.34
C LEU A 26 -15.15 -6.01 -14.37
N MET A 27 -14.55 -7.10 -13.91
CA MET A 27 -14.02 -8.15 -14.77
C MET A 27 -15.14 -8.94 -15.47
N ASP A 28 -16.31 -9.09 -14.84
CA ASP A 28 -17.46 -9.80 -15.41
C ASP A 28 -17.89 -9.24 -16.79
N PHE A 29 -17.72 -7.94 -17.02
CA PHE A 29 -17.98 -7.31 -18.31
C PHE A 29 -17.16 -7.98 -19.44
N CYS A 30 -15.85 -8.11 -19.24
CA CYS A 30 -14.95 -8.75 -20.21
C CYS A 30 -15.04 -10.28 -20.16
N TYR A 31 -15.26 -10.84 -18.97
CA TYR A 31 -15.24 -12.28 -18.71
C TYR A 31 -16.27 -13.03 -19.55
N VAL A 32 -17.48 -12.50 -19.74
CA VAL A 32 -18.54 -13.17 -20.50
C VAL A 32 -18.12 -13.47 -21.94
N TRP A 33 -17.34 -12.58 -22.57
CA TRP A 33 -16.84 -12.82 -23.93
C TRP A 33 -15.66 -13.77 -23.95
N LEU A 34 -14.69 -13.59 -23.05
CA LEU A 34 -13.53 -14.47 -22.92
C LEU A 34 -13.97 -15.91 -22.63
N ARG A 35 -14.97 -16.08 -21.76
CA ARG A 35 -15.56 -17.37 -21.41
C ARG A 35 -16.06 -18.15 -22.62
N LYS A 36 -16.70 -17.50 -23.59
CA LYS A 36 -17.22 -18.19 -24.80
C LYS A 36 -16.12 -18.90 -25.60
N HIS A 37 -14.88 -18.43 -25.48
CA HIS A 37 -13.74 -18.96 -26.22
C HIS A 37 -12.79 -19.80 -25.36
N LEU A 38 -12.81 -19.62 -24.03
CA LEU A 38 -11.80 -20.21 -23.14
C LEU A 38 -12.37 -21.21 -22.12
N ALA A 39 -13.69 -21.39 -22.02
CA ALA A 39 -14.30 -22.24 -20.98
C ALA A 39 -13.85 -23.72 -21.05
N ASP A 40 -13.62 -24.25 -22.25
CA ASP A 40 -13.23 -25.64 -22.45
C ASP A 40 -11.78 -25.88 -22.04
N ASP A 41 -10.90 -24.94 -22.39
CA ASP A 41 -9.45 -25.08 -22.24
C ASP A 41 -8.90 -24.56 -20.90
N VAL A 42 -9.51 -23.50 -20.34
CA VAL A 42 -8.97 -22.78 -19.18
C VAL A 42 -9.94 -22.88 -18.01
N PRO A 43 -9.58 -23.59 -16.91
CA PRO A 43 -10.48 -23.81 -15.76
C PRO A 43 -11.08 -22.53 -15.16
N ALA A 44 -10.35 -21.42 -15.16
CA ALA A 44 -10.82 -20.13 -14.65
C ALA A 44 -12.04 -19.57 -15.41
N PHE A 45 -12.27 -20.02 -16.65
CA PHE A 45 -13.41 -19.61 -17.48
C PHE A 45 -14.60 -20.57 -17.43
N ARG A 46 -14.55 -21.63 -16.62
CA ARG A 46 -15.65 -22.59 -16.53
C ARG A 46 -16.86 -22.05 -15.77
N LEU A 47 -16.61 -21.26 -14.73
CA LEU A 47 -17.65 -20.64 -13.90
C LEU A 47 -18.48 -19.64 -14.70
N ALA A 48 -19.69 -19.37 -14.25
CA ALA A 48 -20.59 -18.44 -14.94
C ALA A 48 -20.20 -16.96 -14.74
N SER A 49 -19.42 -16.67 -13.69
CA SER A 49 -19.00 -15.33 -13.29
C SER A 49 -17.65 -15.42 -12.55
N THR A 50 -16.92 -14.31 -12.52
CA THR A 50 -15.70 -14.12 -11.72
C THR A 50 -15.99 -13.80 -10.25
N ARG A 51 -17.25 -13.50 -9.91
CA ARG A 51 -17.68 -13.18 -8.55
C ARG A 51 -17.54 -14.37 -7.62
N THR A 52 -17.12 -14.08 -6.40
CA THR A 52 -17.00 -15.04 -5.31
C THR A 52 -17.31 -14.34 -3.99
N GLU A 53 -18.01 -15.02 -3.09
CA GLU A 53 -18.26 -14.53 -1.72
C GLU A 53 -16.94 -14.31 -0.95
N GLU A 54 -15.87 -14.99 -1.39
CA GLU A 54 -14.52 -14.87 -0.81
C GLU A 54 -13.70 -13.70 -1.39
N GLU A 55 -14.23 -12.91 -2.32
CA GLU A 55 -13.50 -11.74 -2.81
C GLU A 55 -13.30 -10.74 -1.66
N LEU A 56 -12.04 -10.32 -1.51
CA LEU A 56 -11.59 -9.50 -0.40
C LEU A 56 -11.63 -8.02 -0.76
N THR A 57 -12.80 -7.52 -1.15
CA THR A 57 -13.08 -6.08 -1.28
C THR A 57 -14.10 -5.67 -0.22
N VAL A 58 -14.18 -4.38 0.08
CA VAL A 58 -15.32 -3.82 0.81
C VAL A 58 -16.42 -3.49 -0.19
N ASN A 59 -17.60 -4.05 0.04
CA ASN A 59 -18.80 -3.88 -0.75
C ASN A 59 -20.02 -4.00 0.15
N LEU A 60 -20.55 -2.85 0.59
CA LEU A 60 -21.67 -2.80 1.53
C LEU A 60 -22.97 -3.38 0.93
N THR A 61 -23.14 -3.30 -0.39
CA THR A 61 -24.30 -3.87 -1.10
C THR A 61 -24.30 -5.39 -1.01
N GLU A 62 -23.13 -6.01 -1.11
CA GLU A 62 -22.92 -7.46 -0.99
C GLU A 62 -22.63 -7.90 0.47
N GLY A 63 -22.81 -7.00 1.45
CA GLY A 63 -22.61 -7.30 2.87
C GLY A 63 -21.15 -7.50 3.31
N ARG A 64 -20.18 -7.14 2.46
CA ARG A 64 -18.74 -7.23 2.76
C ARG A 64 -18.25 -5.92 3.37
N ASP A 65 -18.13 -5.89 4.69
CA ASP A 65 -17.68 -4.72 5.44
C ASP A 65 -16.17 -4.74 5.71
N ILE A 66 -15.69 -3.76 6.48
CA ILE A 66 -14.29 -3.71 6.94
C ILE A 66 -13.90 -4.95 7.75
N THR A 67 -14.85 -5.60 8.44
CA THR A 67 -14.61 -6.81 9.22
C THR A 67 -14.25 -7.97 8.28
N HIS A 68 -15.08 -8.22 7.26
CA HIS A 68 -14.83 -9.23 6.23
C HIS A 68 -13.46 -9.02 5.56
N PHE A 69 -13.19 -7.78 5.14
CA PHE A 69 -11.92 -7.42 4.51
C PHE A 69 -10.73 -7.68 5.45
N THR A 70 -10.82 -7.27 6.72
CA THR A 70 -9.75 -7.43 7.70
C THR A 70 -9.47 -8.90 8.00
N GLU A 71 -10.51 -9.71 8.21
CA GLU A 71 -10.34 -11.14 8.47
C GLU A 71 -9.72 -11.86 7.29
N GLY A 72 -10.21 -11.59 6.08
CA GLY A 72 -9.67 -12.18 4.85
C GLY A 72 -8.22 -11.81 4.61
N LEU A 73 -7.89 -10.52 4.70
CA LEU A 73 -6.53 -10.04 4.50
C LEU A 73 -5.57 -10.62 5.55
N SER A 74 -5.99 -10.67 6.82
CA SER A 74 -5.20 -11.28 7.90
C SER A 74 -4.95 -12.76 7.64
N ARG A 75 -5.96 -13.54 7.22
CA ARG A 75 -5.79 -14.95 6.84
C ARG A 75 -4.76 -15.12 5.71
N VAL A 76 -4.82 -14.28 4.68
CA VAL A 76 -3.88 -14.32 3.55
C VAL A 76 -2.46 -14.03 4.04
N PHE A 77 -2.27 -12.93 4.79
CA PHE A 77 -0.94 -12.52 5.27
C PHE A 77 -0.32 -13.58 6.19
N VAL A 78 -1.10 -14.16 7.11
CA VAL A 78 -0.65 -15.25 7.98
C VAL A 78 -0.26 -16.49 7.16
N THR A 79 -1.06 -16.86 6.17
CA THR A 79 -0.79 -18.03 5.30
C THR A 79 0.53 -17.89 4.55
N PHE A 80 0.73 -16.75 3.89
CA PHE A 80 1.96 -16.50 3.13
C PHE A 80 3.17 -16.28 4.06
N THR A 81 2.98 -15.69 5.23
CA THR A 81 4.06 -15.55 6.22
C THR A 81 4.50 -16.88 6.81
N HIS A 82 3.59 -17.84 7.01
CA HIS A 82 3.95 -19.20 7.41
C HIS A 82 4.81 -19.91 6.35
N ALA A 83 4.51 -19.69 5.07
CA ALA A 83 5.30 -20.21 3.95
C ALA A 83 6.62 -19.46 3.73
N LEU A 84 6.77 -18.23 4.26
CA LEU A 84 7.94 -17.39 4.08
C LEU A 84 9.09 -17.80 5.01
N LYS A 85 10.30 -17.94 4.45
CA LYS A 85 11.51 -18.17 5.27
C LYS A 85 11.73 -16.99 6.24
N PRO A 86 12.17 -17.25 7.49
CA PRO A 86 12.39 -16.19 8.48
C PRO A 86 13.28 -15.05 7.95
N GLY A 87 12.85 -13.81 8.15
CA GLY A 87 13.60 -12.61 7.77
C GLY A 87 13.59 -12.26 6.27
N LYS A 88 13.04 -13.12 5.41
CA LYS A 88 12.83 -12.80 3.98
C LYS A 88 11.75 -11.73 3.81
N PRO A 89 11.77 -10.99 2.67
CA PRO A 89 10.85 -9.89 2.47
C PRO A 89 9.42 -10.39 2.18
N PHE A 90 8.47 -9.84 2.91
CA PHE A 90 7.07 -9.78 2.51
C PHE A 90 6.82 -8.35 2.05
N ALA A 91 6.71 -8.11 0.75
CA ALA A 91 6.47 -6.79 0.20
C ALA A 91 5.15 -6.71 -0.54
N PHE A 92 4.45 -5.59 -0.37
CA PHE A 92 3.21 -5.33 -1.09
C PHE A 92 3.03 -3.86 -1.38
N THR A 93 2.31 -3.58 -2.46
CA THR A 93 1.88 -2.23 -2.82
C THR A 93 0.50 -1.95 -2.23
N TYR A 94 0.23 -0.72 -1.82
CA TYR A 94 -1.08 -0.32 -1.37
C TYR A 94 -1.25 1.19 -1.46
N HIS A 95 -2.45 1.63 -1.85
CA HIS A 95 -2.83 3.03 -1.77
C HIS A 95 -4.27 3.20 -1.28
N HIS A 96 -4.53 4.32 -0.61
CA HIS A 96 -5.86 4.81 -0.30
C HIS A 96 -5.73 6.23 0.26
N ASN A 97 -6.78 7.04 0.11
CA ASN A 97 -6.81 8.44 0.56
C ASN A 97 -7.55 8.63 1.90
N ASP A 98 -7.96 7.53 2.53
CA ASP A 98 -8.58 7.44 3.85
C ASP A 98 -7.75 6.50 4.73
N ILE A 99 -7.40 6.96 5.94
CA ILE A 99 -6.62 6.20 6.92
C ILE A 99 -7.38 4.98 7.44
N GLU A 100 -8.72 5.00 7.45
CA GLU A 100 -9.52 3.86 7.91
C GLU A 100 -9.30 2.61 7.03
N ALA A 101 -9.03 2.81 5.73
CA ALA A 101 -8.70 1.73 4.80
C ALA A 101 -7.33 1.09 5.04
N TYR A 102 -6.49 1.69 5.89
CA TYR A 102 -5.19 1.13 6.26
C TYR A 102 -5.21 0.39 7.61
N LEU A 103 -6.27 0.53 8.43
CA LEU A 103 -6.39 -0.22 9.68
C LEU A 103 -6.34 -1.75 9.44
N PRO A 104 -7.01 -2.30 8.41
CA PRO A 104 -6.91 -3.73 8.09
C PRO A 104 -5.48 -4.17 7.75
N ILE A 105 -4.70 -3.31 7.07
CA ILE A 105 -3.29 -3.58 6.76
C ILE A 105 -2.48 -3.76 8.05
N ALA A 106 -2.64 -2.84 9.02
CA ALA A 106 -1.95 -2.95 10.30
C ALA A 106 -2.33 -4.23 11.06
N VAL A 107 -3.62 -4.58 11.07
CA VAL A 107 -4.10 -5.83 11.68
C VAL A 107 -3.47 -7.05 11.01
N ALA A 108 -3.48 -7.12 9.68
CA ALA A 108 -2.92 -8.23 8.93
C ALA A 108 -1.41 -8.39 9.17
N LEU A 109 -0.66 -7.28 9.22
CA LEU A 109 0.76 -7.28 9.56
C LEU A 109 1.01 -7.81 10.98
N LEU A 110 0.28 -7.32 11.96
CA LEU A 110 0.44 -7.70 13.37
C LEU A 110 0.04 -9.16 13.63
N ASP A 111 -1.08 -9.61 13.06
CA ASP A 111 -1.52 -11.00 13.14
C ASP A 111 -0.49 -11.97 12.53
N ALA A 112 0.13 -11.58 11.41
CA ALA A 112 1.20 -12.31 10.75
C ALA A 112 2.57 -12.16 11.43
N ARG A 113 2.68 -11.38 12.52
CA ARG A 113 3.96 -11.04 13.20
C ARG A 113 4.99 -10.41 12.27
N LEU A 114 4.52 -9.66 11.28
CA LEU A 114 5.33 -8.89 10.36
C LEU A 114 5.57 -7.49 10.94
N VAL A 115 6.81 -7.03 10.86
CA VAL A 115 7.18 -5.64 11.11
C VAL A 115 7.43 -4.96 9.77
N CYS A 116 6.80 -3.82 9.53
CA CYS A 116 7.14 -2.96 8.41
C CYS A 116 8.48 -2.27 8.66
N THR A 117 9.48 -2.65 7.87
CA THR A 117 10.87 -2.21 8.02
C THR A 117 11.16 -0.96 7.19
N ALA A 118 10.47 -0.80 6.06
CA ALA A 118 10.54 0.36 5.19
C ALA A 118 9.22 0.55 4.46
N THR A 119 8.92 1.80 4.13
CA THR A 119 7.89 2.21 3.18
C THR A 119 8.59 2.96 2.05
N LEU A 120 8.24 2.66 0.80
CA LEU A 120 8.88 3.23 -0.38
C LEU A 120 7.80 3.85 -1.28
N PRO A 121 7.98 5.09 -1.76
CA PRO A 121 7.10 5.66 -2.77
C PRO A 121 7.25 4.92 -4.11
N CYS A 122 6.14 4.56 -4.75
CA CYS A 122 6.11 3.90 -6.05
C CYS A 122 5.11 4.58 -6.99
N PRO A 123 5.56 5.23 -8.08
CA PRO A 123 4.64 5.77 -9.10
C PRO A 123 3.89 4.61 -9.77
N ALA A 124 2.56 4.56 -9.62
CA ALA A 124 1.76 3.41 -10.02
C ALA A 124 0.79 3.69 -11.16
N GLU A 125 0.35 4.95 -11.35
CA GLU A 125 -0.58 5.31 -12.41
C GLU A 125 0.10 6.10 -13.54
N MET A 126 -0.09 5.67 -14.80
CA MET A 126 0.29 6.48 -15.96
C MET A 126 -0.58 7.72 -16.03
N GLY A 127 0.02 8.91 -16.20
CA GLY A 127 -0.67 10.20 -16.32
C GLY A 127 -1.62 10.37 -17.51
N ALA A 128 -1.92 9.30 -18.27
CA ALA A 128 -2.78 9.27 -19.45
C ALA A 128 -4.19 8.72 -19.18
N SER A 129 -4.56 8.46 -17.93
CA SER A 129 -5.93 8.05 -17.58
C SER A 129 -6.88 9.24 -17.70
N ILE A 130 -7.72 9.21 -18.73
CA ILE A 130 -8.78 10.18 -19.06
C ILE A 130 -9.86 10.34 -17.95
N HIS A 131 -9.74 9.60 -16.84
CA HIS A 131 -10.57 9.67 -15.64
C HIS A 131 -9.99 10.53 -14.49
N ILE A 132 -8.78 11.10 -14.64
CA ILE A 132 -8.09 11.88 -13.58
C ILE A 132 -8.10 13.39 -13.87
N SER A 133 -8.77 13.85 -14.93
CA SER A 133 -9.01 15.29 -15.11
C SER A 133 -10.06 15.78 -14.10
N GLY A 134 -9.61 16.15 -12.90
CA GLY A 134 -10.43 16.79 -11.86
C GLY A 134 -10.72 15.96 -10.62
N THR A 135 -10.22 14.72 -10.51
CA THR A 135 -10.33 13.91 -9.28
C THR A 135 -9.02 13.98 -8.48
N LYS A 136 -9.13 14.21 -7.16
CA LYS A 136 -8.00 14.28 -6.21
C LYS A 136 -7.40 12.89 -5.91
N SER A 137 -7.35 12.01 -6.90
CA SER A 137 -6.85 10.63 -6.70
C SER A 137 -5.33 10.64 -6.58
N SER A 138 -4.79 9.71 -5.79
CA SER A 138 -3.34 9.55 -5.68
C SER A 138 -2.87 8.72 -6.88
N VAL A 139 -1.76 9.13 -7.49
CA VAL A 139 -1.07 8.38 -8.56
C VAL A 139 0.14 7.62 -8.01
N MET A 140 0.31 7.66 -6.70
CA MET A 140 1.42 7.11 -5.93
C MET A 140 0.92 5.98 -5.05
N ASP A 141 1.64 4.87 -5.07
CA ASP A 141 1.48 3.80 -4.11
C ASP A 141 2.56 3.85 -3.04
N THR A 142 2.25 3.25 -1.89
CA THR A 142 3.28 2.92 -0.90
C THR A 142 3.60 1.43 -0.99
N ILE A 143 4.87 1.11 -1.27
CA ILE A 143 5.38 -0.26 -1.09
C ILE A 143 5.76 -0.44 0.38
N PHE A 144 5.14 -1.40 1.04
CA PHE A 144 5.49 -1.83 2.39
C PHE A 144 6.50 -2.98 2.30
N VAL A 145 7.64 -2.87 2.97
CA VAL A 145 8.64 -3.94 3.06
C VAL A 145 8.67 -4.49 4.47
N CYS A 146 8.13 -5.69 4.64
CA CYS A 146 7.90 -6.30 5.95
C CYS A 146 8.74 -7.56 6.17
N ARG A 147 9.09 -7.83 7.43
CA ARG A 147 9.89 -9.00 7.84
C ARG A 147 9.41 -9.54 9.18
N THR A 148 9.54 -10.85 9.39
CA THR A 148 9.25 -11.52 10.66
C THR A 148 10.37 -11.40 11.70
N THR A 149 11.60 -11.20 11.22
CA THR A 149 12.80 -11.03 12.06
C THR A 149 13.84 -10.21 11.31
N GLY A 150 14.77 -9.60 12.04
CA GLY A 150 15.84 -8.76 11.50
C GLY A 150 16.30 -7.70 12.50
N THR A 151 17.32 -6.93 12.12
CA THR A 151 17.86 -5.82 12.91
C THR A 151 17.62 -4.50 12.19
N ILE A 152 17.03 -3.54 12.91
CA ILE A 152 16.68 -2.21 12.39
C ILE A 152 17.08 -1.18 13.44
N ARG A 153 17.48 0.02 13.00
CA ARG A 153 17.84 1.11 13.92
C ARG A 153 16.57 1.63 14.60
N ALA A 154 16.56 1.66 15.93
CA ALA A 154 15.41 2.14 16.71
C ALA A 154 15.01 3.58 16.35
N SER A 155 15.98 4.42 15.96
CA SER A 155 15.75 5.80 15.50
C SER A 155 14.88 5.91 14.24
N GLN A 156 14.67 4.82 13.49
CA GLN A 156 13.79 4.79 12.33
C GLN A 156 12.30 4.71 12.69
N PHE A 157 11.99 4.52 13.98
CA PHE A 157 10.63 4.44 14.53
C PHE A 157 10.34 5.55 15.55
N ASP A 158 11.00 6.69 15.39
CA ASP A 158 10.67 7.92 16.09
C ASP A 158 9.27 8.39 15.68
N THR A 159 8.41 8.64 16.66
CA THR A 159 7.01 9.04 16.47
C THR A 159 6.78 10.53 16.75
N SER A 160 7.84 11.31 16.90
CA SER A 160 7.74 12.77 16.94
C SER A 160 7.18 13.33 15.63
N GLN A 161 6.47 14.45 15.72
CA GLN A 161 5.93 15.12 14.55
C GLN A 161 7.05 15.54 13.59
N GLU A 162 8.16 16.03 14.13
CA GLU A 162 9.33 16.47 13.35
C GLU A 162 9.97 15.30 12.59
N ALA A 163 10.00 14.10 13.17
CA ALA A 163 10.49 12.91 12.48
C ALA A 163 9.55 12.49 11.35
N LEU A 164 8.23 12.54 11.57
CA LEU A 164 7.24 12.20 10.55
C LEU A 164 7.25 13.20 9.38
N GLU A 165 7.31 14.50 9.67
CA GLU A 165 7.44 15.56 8.66
C GLU A 165 8.71 15.39 7.83
N ARG A 166 9.83 15.06 8.48
CA ARG A 166 11.11 14.82 7.81
C ARG A 166 11.07 13.59 6.91
N LEU A 167 10.45 12.49 7.34
CA LEU A 167 10.26 11.29 6.52
C LEU A 167 9.42 11.61 5.28
N LEU A 168 8.28 12.27 5.48
CA LEU A 168 7.38 12.64 4.40
C LEU A 168 8.03 13.61 3.42
N ARG A 169 8.73 14.65 3.93
CA ARG A 169 9.49 15.59 3.10
C ARG A 169 10.52 14.89 2.24
N ALA A 170 11.29 13.98 2.81
CA ALA A 170 12.32 13.24 2.08
C ALA A 170 11.73 12.43 0.92
N ASP A 171 10.59 11.75 1.12
CA ASP A 171 9.93 11.02 0.04
C ASP A 171 9.43 11.96 -1.06
N LEU A 172 8.82 13.09 -0.70
CA LEU A 172 8.34 14.09 -1.67
C LEU A 172 9.50 14.72 -2.45
N GLU A 173 10.63 15.00 -1.80
CA GLU A 173 11.85 15.49 -2.47
C GLU A 173 12.40 14.45 -3.45
N ASN A 174 12.43 13.18 -3.06
CA ASN A 174 12.83 12.08 -3.96
C ASN A 174 11.92 12.00 -5.19
N LEU A 175 10.61 12.14 -5.01
CA LEU A 175 9.66 12.18 -6.12
C LEU A 175 9.90 13.37 -7.06
N ARG A 176 10.18 14.56 -6.51
CA ARG A 176 10.52 15.75 -7.31
C ARG A 176 11.83 15.58 -8.07
N MET A 177 12.84 14.97 -7.45
CA MET A 177 14.10 14.64 -8.12
C MET A 177 13.90 13.63 -9.25
N ALA A 178 12.91 12.74 -9.13
CA ALA A 178 12.51 11.82 -10.20
C ALA A 178 11.62 12.47 -11.29
N GLY A 179 11.44 13.79 -11.29
CA GLY A 179 10.66 14.51 -12.30
C GLY A 179 9.14 14.46 -12.10
N LEU A 180 8.67 14.02 -10.93
CA LEU A 180 7.25 13.95 -10.60
C LEU A 180 6.79 15.19 -9.85
N THR A 181 5.49 15.49 -9.93
CA THR A 181 4.84 16.59 -9.19
C THR A 181 3.88 15.98 -8.16
N PRO A 182 4.31 15.75 -6.91
CA PRO A 182 3.46 15.14 -5.90
C PRO A 182 2.19 15.96 -5.64
N THR A 183 1.06 15.27 -5.52
CA THR A 183 -0.23 15.85 -5.19
C THR A 183 -0.53 15.75 -3.68
N ALA A 184 -1.60 16.41 -3.25
CA ALA A 184 -2.14 16.21 -1.90
C ALA A 184 -2.66 14.78 -1.65
N GLY A 185 -3.05 14.06 -2.71
CA GLY A 185 -3.38 12.64 -2.64
C GLY A 185 -2.15 11.80 -2.32
N ASP A 186 -1.08 12.00 -3.09
CA ASP A 186 0.19 11.28 -2.93
C ASP A 186 0.81 11.52 -1.55
N THR A 187 0.77 12.77 -1.11
CA THR A 187 1.27 13.15 0.22
C THR A 187 0.51 12.43 1.33
N ARG A 188 -0.81 12.25 1.20
CA ARG A 188 -1.61 11.48 2.18
C ARG A 188 -1.29 10.00 2.14
N CYS A 189 -1.18 9.42 0.94
CA CYS A 189 -0.84 8.00 0.78
C CYS A 189 0.49 7.69 1.49
N LEU A 190 1.54 8.46 1.22
CA LEU A 190 2.86 8.28 1.84
C LEU A 190 2.82 8.48 3.36
N LEU A 191 2.11 9.52 3.82
CA LEU A 191 1.92 9.77 5.24
C LEU A 191 1.25 8.59 5.94
N PHE A 192 0.20 8.01 5.35
CA PHE A 192 -0.50 6.86 5.90
C PHE A 192 0.40 5.63 5.92
N GLY A 193 1.22 5.43 4.88
CA GLY A 193 2.29 4.44 4.87
C GLY A 193 3.19 4.51 6.10
N HIS A 194 3.75 5.69 6.37
CA HIS A 194 4.60 5.92 7.53
C HIS A 194 3.86 5.70 8.85
N LEU A 195 2.62 6.17 8.97
CA LEU A 195 1.83 6.01 10.19
C LEU A 195 1.54 4.54 10.51
N ILE A 196 1.18 3.73 9.51
CA ILE A 196 1.02 2.28 9.69
C ILE A 196 2.32 1.62 10.09
N ARG A 197 3.44 1.99 9.45
CA ARG A 197 4.77 1.50 9.80
C ARG A 197 5.09 1.74 11.29
N LEU A 198 4.82 2.95 11.79
CA LEU A 198 5.05 3.33 13.18
C LEU A 198 4.06 2.66 14.15
N ALA A 199 2.77 2.58 13.80
CA ALA A 199 1.74 1.96 14.64
C ALA A 199 1.98 0.46 14.82
N VAL A 200 2.30 -0.26 13.73
CA VAL A 200 2.68 -1.68 13.78
C VAL A 200 3.90 -1.87 14.69
N TRP A 201 4.91 -0.99 14.59
CA TRP A 201 6.06 -1.07 15.47
C TRP A 201 5.65 -0.92 16.95
N GLN A 202 4.86 0.10 17.31
CA GLN A 202 4.46 0.30 18.71
C GLN A 202 3.64 -0.86 19.28
N LEU A 203 2.78 -1.48 18.47
CA LEU A 203 1.84 -2.51 18.93
C LEU A 203 2.42 -3.93 18.93
N ARG A 204 3.48 -4.21 18.15
CA ARG A 204 4.01 -5.57 17.93
C ARG A 204 4.29 -6.38 19.21
N SER A 205 4.72 -5.73 20.29
CA SER A 205 5.10 -6.40 21.54
C SER A 205 3.92 -6.73 22.45
N THR A 206 2.77 -6.07 22.25
CA THR A 206 1.57 -6.22 23.09
C THR A 206 0.37 -6.75 22.31
N TRP A 207 0.51 -6.96 20.99
CA TRP A 207 -0.55 -7.46 20.12
C TRP A 207 -1.01 -8.86 20.51
N ARG A 208 -2.34 -9.07 20.44
CA ARG A 208 -2.99 -10.35 20.75
C ARG A 208 -3.85 -10.80 19.58
N ASN A 209 -3.47 -11.91 18.95
CA ASN A 209 -4.14 -12.39 17.75
C ASN A 209 -5.59 -12.86 18.00
N ASN A 210 -5.97 -13.17 19.23
CA ASN A 210 -7.28 -13.74 19.59
C ASN A 210 -8.36 -12.70 19.94
N MET A 211 -8.10 -11.40 19.75
CA MET A 211 -9.09 -10.35 19.98
C MET A 211 -10.12 -10.28 18.83
N PRO A 212 -11.37 -9.89 19.10
CA PRO A 212 -12.34 -9.56 18.06
C PRO A 212 -11.77 -8.51 17.10
N VAL A 213 -12.11 -8.62 15.81
CA VAL A 213 -11.59 -7.73 14.76
C VAL A 213 -11.92 -6.27 15.04
N LYS A 214 -13.13 -5.99 15.54
CA LYS A 214 -13.53 -4.65 15.94
C LYS A 214 -12.60 -4.04 16.99
N ASP A 215 -12.20 -4.83 17.98
CA ASP A 215 -11.30 -4.38 19.05
C ASP A 215 -9.87 -4.19 18.53
N LYS A 216 -9.43 -5.05 17.61
CA LYS A 216 -8.15 -4.90 16.90
C LYS A 216 -8.12 -3.58 16.13
N LEU A 217 -9.15 -3.28 15.34
CA LEU A 217 -9.25 -2.05 14.56
C LEU A 217 -9.24 -0.81 15.47
N GLU A 218 -9.98 -0.84 16.59
CA GLU A 218 -9.99 0.25 17.57
C GLU A 218 -8.62 0.44 18.24
N GLN A 219 -7.91 -0.66 18.54
CA GLN A 219 -6.56 -0.59 19.08
C GLN A 219 -5.58 0.08 18.10
N ILE A 220 -5.67 -0.23 16.80
CA ILE A 220 -4.87 0.46 15.77
C ILE A 220 -5.24 1.95 15.74
N ARG A 221 -6.54 2.27 15.70
CA ARG A 221 -7.03 3.66 15.66
C ARG A 221 -6.51 4.47 16.85
N THR A 222 -6.59 3.90 18.05
CA THR A 222 -6.06 4.50 19.27
C THR A 222 -4.54 4.71 19.20
N ALA A 223 -3.78 3.76 18.65
CA ALA A 223 -2.33 3.89 18.49
C ALA A 223 -1.98 5.01 17.49
N LEU A 224 -2.68 5.07 16.36
CA LEU A 224 -2.49 6.14 15.37
C LEU A 224 -2.78 7.52 15.96
N GLN A 225 -3.87 7.67 16.71
CA GLN A 225 -4.22 8.92 17.41
C GLN A 225 -3.14 9.40 18.39
N ARG A 226 -2.38 8.48 18.99
CA ARG A 226 -1.25 8.81 19.88
C ARG A 226 -0.01 9.25 19.11
N ILE A 227 0.18 8.74 17.89
CA ILE A 227 1.28 9.15 17.01
C ILE A 227 0.98 10.52 16.42
N TYR A 228 -0.22 10.69 15.86
CA TYR A 228 -0.67 11.96 15.31
C TYR A 228 -2.20 12.06 15.36
N HIS A 229 -2.72 13.24 15.71
CA HIS A 229 -4.16 13.47 15.72
C HIS A 229 -4.73 13.28 14.30
N LEU A 230 -5.69 12.36 14.15
CA LEU A 230 -6.24 11.99 12.84
C LEU A 230 -6.88 13.19 12.11
N ASP A 231 -7.52 14.09 12.86
CA ASP A 231 -8.13 15.32 12.31
C ASP A 231 -7.11 16.33 11.76
N LEU A 232 -5.83 16.16 12.10
CA LEU A 232 -4.73 17.03 11.66
C LEU A 232 -4.00 16.48 10.44
N LEU A 233 -4.25 15.23 10.03
CA LEU A 233 -3.50 14.56 8.96
C LEU A 233 -3.53 15.35 7.64
N HIS A 234 -4.69 15.92 7.31
CA HIS A 234 -4.83 16.75 6.12
C HIS A 234 -3.97 18.03 6.20
N ARG A 235 -3.87 18.64 7.39
CA ARG A 235 -3.04 19.83 7.60
C ARG A 235 -1.56 19.49 7.42
N LEU A 236 -1.09 18.42 8.05
CA LEU A 236 0.30 17.98 7.95
C LEU A 236 0.72 17.71 6.50
N ALA A 237 -0.11 16.95 5.77
CA ALA A 237 0.14 16.64 4.37
C ALA A 237 0.21 17.94 3.53
N THR A 238 -0.76 18.84 3.69
CA THR A 238 -0.81 20.09 2.93
C THR A 238 0.35 21.02 3.26
N GLN A 239 0.68 21.18 4.55
CA GLN A 239 1.80 22.02 5.01
C GLN A 239 3.14 21.50 4.50
N THR A 240 3.36 20.19 4.56
CA THR A 240 4.61 19.58 4.07
C THR A 240 4.74 19.81 2.57
N LEU A 241 3.66 19.59 1.80
CA LEU A 241 3.65 19.83 0.37
C LEU A 241 3.91 21.30 0.01
N SER A 242 3.22 22.25 0.67
CA SER A 242 3.42 23.69 0.43
C SER A 242 4.81 24.18 0.80
N SER A 243 5.41 23.63 1.86
CA SER A 243 6.77 24.03 2.25
C SER A 243 7.85 23.63 1.22
N LEU A 244 7.53 22.72 0.29
CA LEU A 244 8.45 22.34 -0.79
C LEU A 244 8.47 23.36 -1.93
N SER A 245 7.37 24.09 -2.16
CA SER A 245 7.34 25.16 -3.17
C SER A 245 8.10 26.40 -2.72
N ASP A 246 8.14 26.70 -1.43
CA ASP A 246 8.85 27.87 -0.88
C ASP A 246 10.38 27.73 -0.92
N VAL A 247 10.89 26.50 -0.94
CA VAL A 247 12.33 26.19 -1.00
C VAL A 247 12.89 26.26 -2.43
N ASP A 248 12.01 26.37 -3.44
CA ASP A 248 12.37 26.25 -4.85
C ASP A 248 12.84 27.55 -5.52
N LEU A 249 13.40 28.49 -4.74
CA LEU A 249 14.04 29.71 -5.25
C LEU A 249 15.33 29.43 -6.06
N LEU A 250 15.84 28.20 -6.01
CA LEU A 250 17.03 27.73 -6.75
C LEU A 250 16.69 26.75 -7.89
N ALA A 251 15.40 26.48 -8.16
CA ALA A 251 14.99 25.61 -9.26
C ALA A 251 15.48 26.12 -10.62
N SER A 252 15.52 27.45 -10.77
CA SER A 252 16.00 28.17 -11.96
C SER A 252 17.51 28.03 -12.21
N MET A 253 18.26 27.43 -11.28
CA MET A 253 19.71 27.22 -11.41
C MET A 253 20.08 25.76 -11.68
N ARG A 254 19.10 24.87 -11.87
CA ARG A 254 19.36 23.48 -12.24
C ARG A 254 19.72 23.42 -13.72
N VAL A 255 20.93 22.95 -14.01
CA VAL A 255 21.36 22.63 -15.38
C VAL A 255 20.65 21.34 -15.76
N GLU A 256 19.80 21.40 -16.78
CA GLU A 256 19.24 20.21 -17.42
C GLU A 256 20.40 19.43 -18.04
N GLU A 257 20.62 18.20 -17.61
CA GLU A 257 21.43 17.25 -18.37
C GLU A 257 20.71 17.01 -19.70
N VAL A 258 21.40 17.29 -20.80
CA VAL A 258 20.90 17.02 -22.15
C VAL A 258 20.59 15.53 -22.21
N GLN A 259 19.30 15.18 -22.28
CA GLN A 259 18.86 13.82 -22.53
C GLN A 259 19.46 13.35 -23.86
N ILE A 260 20.45 12.47 -23.78
CA ILE A 260 20.92 11.71 -24.93
C ILE A 260 19.78 10.74 -25.26
N THR A 261 19.03 11.05 -26.30
CA THR A 261 18.06 10.15 -26.91
C THR A 261 18.77 8.84 -27.26
N TYR A 262 18.33 7.73 -26.66
CA TYR A 262 18.81 6.40 -27.02
C TYR A 262 18.38 6.09 -28.46
N ASP A 263 19.36 5.71 -29.29
CA ASP A 263 19.21 5.20 -30.65
C ASP A 263 18.47 3.84 -30.61
N PRO A 264 17.54 3.52 -31.53
CA PRO A 264 16.72 2.30 -31.46
C PRO A 264 17.47 0.97 -31.65
N ASP A 265 18.80 0.99 -31.81
CA ASP A 265 19.60 -0.19 -32.21
C ASP A 265 20.45 -0.84 -31.10
N ASP A 266 20.36 -0.41 -29.84
CA ASP A 266 21.10 -1.05 -28.74
C ASP A 266 20.21 -2.01 -27.91
N GLU A 267 19.79 -3.12 -28.52
CA GLU A 267 19.43 -4.35 -27.79
C GLU A 267 20.71 -5.07 -27.36
N ILE A 268 20.93 -5.22 -26.04
CA ILE A 268 21.77 -6.31 -25.50
C ILE A 268 21.05 -6.96 -24.32
N SER A 269 20.95 -8.28 -24.40
CA SER A 269 20.26 -9.19 -23.48
C SER A 269 20.81 -9.20 -22.06
N PHE A 270 19.88 -9.21 -21.09
CA PHE A 270 19.90 -10.03 -19.88
C PHE A 270 18.52 -10.66 -19.70
#